data_AF-A4C5E6-F1
#
_entry.id   AF-A4C5E6-F1
#
_cell.length_a   1.000
_cell.length_b   1.000
_cell.length_c   1.000
_cell.angle_alpha   90.00
_cell.angle_beta   90.00
_cell.angle_gamma   90.00
#
_symmetry.space_group_name_H-M   'P 1'
#
loop_
_entity.id
_entity.type
_entity.pdbx_description
1 polymer ?
#
loop_
_entity_poly.entity_id
_entity_poly.type
_entity_poly.pdbx_seq_one_letter_code
_entity_poly.pdbx_strand_id
1 'polypeptide(L)'
;MYVDLNPIRAKMAKNLQDSDFTSIQERINHYKKQSTSENTKLATYQPKQLMAFGSNQNNQTIPFKLLDYLELADWSGRHFDPKKRGAISKAQPKILVELGIETAVWLEAVQNFRRQYSNFAGQPSALRQCAHQHQQS
;
A
#
# COMPACT_ATOMS: atom_id res chain seq x y z
N MET A 1 0.29 0.81 -2.51
CA MET A 1 0.47 0.84 -1.04
C MET A 1 0.48 2.24 -0.44
N TYR A 2 1.14 3.25 -1.03
CA TYR A 2 1.08 4.65 -0.51
C TYR A 2 -0.33 5.11 -0.12
N VAL A 3 -1.31 4.88 -1.01
CA VAL A 3 -2.72 5.26 -0.79
C VAL A 3 -3.33 4.52 0.39
N ASP A 4 -3.06 3.22 0.51
CA ASP A 4 -3.55 2.37 1.61
C ASP A 4 -3.02 2.82 2.98
N LEU A 5 -1.88 3.52 3.00
CA LEU A 5 -1.26 4.06 4.20
C LEU A 5 -1.56 5.55 4.41
N ASN A 6 -2.34 6.20 3.54
CA ASN A 6 -2.68 7.61 3.68
C ASN A 6 -3.40 7.89 5.02
N PRO A 7 -4.45 7.15 5.44
CA PRO A 7 -5.12 7.44 6.72
C PRO A 7 -4.21 7.26 7.94
N ILE A 8 -3.29 6.28 7.91
CA ILE A 8 -2.28 6.08 8.95
C ILE A 8 -1.32 7.28 8.99
N ARG A 9 -0.79 7.69 7.83
CA ARG A 9 0.14 8.83 7.71
C ARG A 9 -0.49 10.16 8.09
N ALA A 10 -1.77 10.35 7.74
CA ALA A 10 -2.55 11.53 8.12
C ALA A 10 -3.02 11.50 9.58
N LYS A 11 -2.68 10.45 10.34
CA LYS A 11 -3.13 10.21 11.73
C LYS A 11 -4.66 10.15 11.88
N MET A 12 -5.37 9.80 10.80
CA MET A 12 -6.82 9.58 10.80
C MET A 12 -7.19 8.17 11.25
N ALA A 13 -6.26 7.21 11.11
CA ALA A 13 -6.45 5.82 11.51
C ALA A 13 -5.28 5.33 12.35
N LYS A 14 -5.55 4.45 13.34
CA LYS A 14 -4.51 3.87 14.21
C LYS A 14 -3.94 2.56 13.66
N ASN A 15 -4.68 1.88 12.79
CA ASN A 15 -4.31 0.61 12.18
C ASN A 15 -5.01 0.49 10.83
N LEU A 16 -4.62 -0.51 10.02
CA LEU A 16 -5.13 -0.69 8.67
C LEU A 16 -6.63 -1.07 8.61
N GLN A 17 -7.19 -1.58 9.70
CA GLN A 17 -8.59 -1.98 9.78
C GLN A 17 -9.50 -0.75 9.90
N ASP A 18 -9.00 0.30 10.58
CA ASP A 18 -9.68 1.59 10.77
C ASP A 18 -9.33 2.60 9.64
N SER A 19 -8.65 2.14 8.59
CA SER A 19 -8.21 2.97 7.46
C SER A 19 -9.34 3.15 6.45
N ASP A 20 -10.34 3.96 6.82
CA ASP A 20 -11.57 4.12 6.06
C ASP A 20 -11.35 4.49 4.59
N PHE A 21 -12.20 3.92 3.74
CA PHE A 21 -12.23 4.16 2.28
C PHE A 21 -10.93 3.78 1.57
N THR A 22 -10.22 2.75 2.06
CA THR A 22 -9.01 2.21 1.42
C THR A 22 -9.18 0.76 0.98
N SER A 23 -8.49 0.40 -0.10
CA SER A 23 -8.52 -0.97 -0.63
C SER A 23 -8.00 -1.99 0.38
N ILE A 24 -7.06 -1.60 1.24
CA ILE A 24 -6.53 -2.47 2.29
C ILE A 24 -7.55 -2.78 3.39
N GLN A 25 -8.36 -1.81 3.80
CA GLN A 25 -9.44 -2.04 4.76
C GLN A 25 -10.44 -3.05 4.20
N GLU A 26 -10.87 -2.85 2.94
CA GLU A 26 -11.79 -3.77 2.27
C GLU A 26 -11.22 -5.19 2.20
N ARG A 27 -9.94 -5.33 1.86
CA ARG A 27 -9.24 -6.63 1.83
C ARG A 27 -9.17 -7.30 3.18
N ILE A 28 -8.84 -6.56 4.25
CA ILE A 28 -8.77 -7.11 5.61
C ILE A 28 -10.16 -7.57 6.08
N ASN A 29 -11.18 -6.75 5.86
CA ASN A 29 -12.55 -7.08 6.25
C ASN A 29 -13.07 -8.32 5.51
N HIS A 30 -12.77 -8.43 4.22
CA HIS A 30 -13.13 -9.60 3.43
C HIS A 30 -12.35 -10.85 3.89
N TYR A 31 -11.05 -10.72 4.12
CA TYR A 31 -10.20 -11.82 4.61
C TYR A 31 -10.75 -12.38 5.92
N LYS A 32 -11.01 -11.52 6.91
CA LYS A 32 -11.57 -11.93 8.21
C LYS A 32 -12.89 -12.67 8.09
N LYS A 33 -13.83 -12.15 7.30
CA LYS A 33 -15.15 -12.78 7.07
C LYS A 33 -15.02 -14.19 6.48
N GLN A 34 -14.07 -14.38 5.56
CA GLN A 34 -13.83 -15.68 4.94
C GLN A 34 -13.09 -16.64 5.87
N SER A 35 -12.12 -16.15 6.65
CA SER A 35 -11.39 -16.97 7.63
C SER A 35 -12.29 -17.54 8.74
N THR A 36 -13.42 -16.89 9.03
CA THR A 36 -14.39 -17.36 10.03
C THR A 36 -15.49 -18.26 9.45
N SER A 37 -15.52 -18.47 8.13
CA SER A 37 -16.53 -19.30 7.46
C SER A 37 -16.04 -20.74 7.30
N GLU A 38 -16.82 -21.71 7.77
CA GLU A 38 -16.53 -23.16 7.68
C GLU A 38 -16.44 -23.67 6.23
N ASN A 39 -16.90 -22.90 5.24
CA ASN A 39 -16.98 -23.31 3.84
C ASN A 39 -15.80 -22.78 3.00
N THR A 40 -14.60 -23.29 3.28
CA THR A 40 -13.31 -22.77 2.77
C THR A 40 -12.90 -23.23 1.37
N LYS A 41 -13.64 -24.15 0.73
CA LYS A 41 -13.14 -24.86 -0.47
C LYS A 41 -13.18 -24.07 -1.78
N LEU A 42 -13.92 -22.95 -1.87
CA LEU A 42 -14.11 -22.21 -3.13
C LEU A 42 -14.09 -20.67 -3.00
N ALA A 43 -13.93 -20.12 -1.79
CA ALA A 43 -14.02 -18.69 -1.57
C ALA A 43 -12.68 -17.97 -1.80
N THR A 44 -12.69 -16.91 -2.61
CA THR A 44 -11.53 -16.01 -2.75
C THR A 44 -11.37 -15.18 -1.47
N TYR A 45 -10.17 -15.09 -0.91
CA TYR A 45 -9.90 -14.33 0.32
C TYR A 45 -9.84 -12.79 0.12
N GLN A 46 -10.27 -12.29 -1.03
CA GLN A 46 -10.25 -10.86 -1.37
C GLN A 46 -11.57 -10.40 -2.02
N PRO A 47 -11.91 -9.10 -1.96
CA PRO A 47 -13.10 -8.55 -2.61
C PRO A 47 -13.04 -8.66 -4.14
N LYS A 48 -14.18 -8.94 -4.78
CA LYS A 48 -14.27 -9.11 -6.25
C LYS A 48 -14.12 -7.80 -7.04
N GLN A 49 -14.47 -6.68 -6.42
CA GLN A 49 -14.38 -5.34 -7.02
C GLN A 49 -12.94 -4.80 -7.09
N LEU A 50 -12.02 -5.42 -6.36
CA LEU A 50 -10.61 -5.04 -6.36
C LEU A 50 -9.82 -5.97 -7.28
N MET A 51 -8.80 -5.43 -7.95
CA MET A 51 -7.90 -6.23 -8.78
C MET A 51 -7.33 -7.40 -7.96
N ALA A 52 -7.40 -8.60 -8.52
CA ALA A 52 -7.01 -9.81 -7.83
C ALA A 52 -5.48 -9.89 -7.68
N PHE A 53 -5.02 -10.46 -6.57
CA PHE A 53 -3.65 -10.97 -6.45
C PHE A 53 -3.47 -12.25 -7.28
N GLY A 54 -2.34 -12.38 -7.98
CA GLY A 54 -2.08 -13.48 -8.91
C GLY A 54 -0.62 -13.58 -9.35
N SER A 55 -0.39 -14.37 -10.41
CA SER A 55 0.95 -14.60 -10.99
C SER A 55 1.39 -13.41 -11.85
N ASN A 56 2.71 -13.22 -11.96
CA ASN A 56 3.34 -12.26 -12.87
C ASN A 56 3.06 -12.51 -14.36
N GLN A 57 2.55 -13.68 -14.71
CA GLN A 57 2.14 -14.01 -16.08
C GLN A 57 0.75 -13.48 -16.46
N ASN A 58 -0.04 -13.01 -15.48
CA ASN A 58 -1.38 -12.47 -15.72
C ASN A 58 -1.42 -10.95 -15.50
N ASN A 59 -1.50 -10.21 -16.61
CA ASN A 59 -1.53 -8.74 -16.62
C ASN A 59 -2.79 -8.14 -15.99
N GLN A 60 -3.80 -8.95 -15.65
CA GLN A 60 -5.01 -8.54 -14.96
C GLN A 60 -4.94 -8.78 -13.44
N THR A 61 -3.76 -9.14 -12.93
CA THR A 61 -3.54 -9.39 -11.51
C THR A 61 -2.39 -8.59 -10.95
N ILE A 62 -2.45 -8.33 -9.65
CA ILE A 62 -1.34 -7.78 -8.88
C ILE A 62 -0.38 -8.96 -8.61
N PRO A 63 0.88 -8.90 -9.07
CA PRO A 63 1.82 -10.02 -8.98
C PRO A 63 2.44 -10.14 -7.58
N PHE A 64 1.58 -10.33 -6.58
CA PHE A 64 1.92 -10.43 -5.16
C PHE A 64 0.99 -11.42 -4.49
N LYS A 65 1.40 -12.02 -3.37
CA LYS A 65 0.47 -12.76 -2.51
C LYS A 65 -0.26 -11.77 -1.61
N LEU A 66 -1.55 -12.03 -1.37
CA LEU A 66 -2.37 -11.20 -0.47
C LEU A 66 -1.73 -11.05 0.91
N LEU A 67 -1.23 -12.15 1.50
CA LEU A 67 -0.64 -12.13 2.84
C LEU A 67 0.66 -11.31 2.89
N ASP A 68 1.53 -11.47 1.89
CA ASP A 68 2.78 -10.69 1.81
C ASP A 68 2.48 -9.18 1.66
N TYR A 69 1.43 -8.83 0.90
CA TYR A 69 0.95 -7.45 0.78
C TYR A 69 0.42 -6.90 2.12
N LEU A 70 -0.38 -7.68 2.86
CA LEU A 70 -0.92 -7.26 4.16
C LEU A 70 0.18 -7.12 5.21
N GLU A 71 1.13 -8.05 5.25
CA GLU A 71 2.31 -8.00 6.13
C GLU A 71 3.13 -6.73 5.85
N LEU A 72 3.48 -6.50 4.58
CA LEU A 72 4.29 -5.36 4.18
C LEU A 72 3.60 -4.03 4.51
N ALA A 73 2.29 -3.93 4.30
CA ALA A 73 1.53 -2.74 4.61
C ALA A 73 1.43 -2.49 6.11
N ASP A 74 1.17 -3.52 6.92
CA ASP A 74 1.09 -3.37 8.37
C ASP A 74 2.44 -2.96 8.95
N TRP A 75 3.51 -3.64 8.52
CA TRP A 75 4.87 -3.32 8.90
C TRP A 75 5.25 -1.89 8.50
N SER A 76 4.91 -1.45 7.29
CA SER A 76 5.16 -0.07 6.82
C SER A 76 4.36 0.94 7.64
N GLY A 77 3.08 0.69 7.90
CA GLY A 77 2.21 1.56 8.67
C GLY A 77 2.70 1.79 10.11
N ARG A 78 3.25 0.75 10.76
CA ARG A 78 3.81 0.87 12.11
C ARG A 78 5.04 1.79 12.18
N HIS A 79 5.80 1.97 11.09
CA HIS A 79 6.91 2.92 11.03
C HIS A 79 6.45 4.39 11.03
N PHE A 80 5.22 4.65 10.58
CA PHE A 80 4.65 5.99 10.48
C PHE A 80 3.93 6.45 11.74
N ASP A 81 3.45 5.54 12.59
CA ASP A 81 2.87 5.89 13.89
C ASP A 81 3.99 6.08 14.94
N PRO A 82 4.24 7.31 15.43
CA PRO A 82 5.30 7.58 16.40
C PRO A 82 5.15 6.76 17.69
N LYS A 83 3.92 6.39 18.06
CA LYS A 83 3.64 5.61 19.27
C LYS A 83 3.97 4.12 19.11
N LYS A 84 4.12 3.65 17.87
CA LYS A 84 4.36 2.23 17.57
C LYS A 84 5.78 1.91 17.15
N ARG A 85 6.65 2.92 17.01
CA ARG A 85 8.07 2.76 16.63
C ARG A 85 8.85 1.80 17.52
N GLY A 86 8.58 1.76 18.83
CA GLY A 86 9.20 0.80 19.76
C GLY A 86 8.60 -0.61 19.74
N ALA A 87 7.43 -0.79 19.12
CA ALA A 87 6.69 -2.05 19.03
C ALA A 87 6.76 -2.68 17.62
N ILE A 88 7.61 -2.14 16.75
CA ILE A 88 7.85 -2.70 15.42
C ILE A 88 8.71 -3.95 15.60
N SER A 89 8.27 -5.07 15.03
CA SER A 89 9.12 -6.26 14.94
C SER A 89 10.41 -5.89 14.23
N LYS A 90 11.56 -6.29 14.80
CA LYS A 90 12.87 -6.11 14.14
C LYS A 90 12.98 -6.91 12.84
N ALA A 91 12.11 -7.90 12.64
CA ALA A 91 12.10 -8.71 11.43
C ALA A 91 11.50 -7.91 10.25
N GLN A 92 12.33 -7.70 9.24
CA GLN A 92 11.93 -7.16 7.94
C GLN A 92 10.98 -8.13 7.21
N PRO A 93 9.92 -7.64 6.53
CA PRO A 93 9.05 -8.48 5.71
C PRO A 93 9.84 -9.27 4.67
N LYS A 94 9.53 -10.55 4.51
CA LYS A 94 10.26 -11.46 3.60
C LYS A 94 10.30 -10.94 2.17
N ILE A 95 9.21 -10.33 1.72
CA ILE A 95 9.11 -9.78 0.36
C ILE A 95 10.14 -8.69 0.06
N LEU A 96 10.54 -7.88 1.06
CA LEU A 96 11.60 -6.89 0.84
C LEU A 96 12.96 -7.58 0.67
N VAL A 97 13.20 -8.66 1.40
CA VAL A 97 14.42 -9.47 1.29
C VAL A 97 14.48 -10.18 -0.07
N GLU A 98 13.39 -10.81 -0.49
CA GLU A 98 13.28 -11.53 -1.77
C GLU A 98 13.49 -10.60 -2.98
N LEU A 99 13.03 -9.34 -2.88
CA LEU A 99 13.20 -8.33 -3.92
C LEU A 99 14.54 -7.58 -3.84
N GLY A 100 15.38 -7.84 -2.83
CA GLY A 100 16.62 -7.10 -2.62
C GLY A 100 16.41 -5.62 -2.29
N ILE A 101 15.29 -5.26 -1.68
CA ILE A 101 14.94 -3.87 -1.34
C ILE A 101 15.34 -3.58 0.10
N GLU A 102 16.21 -2.60 0.28
CA GLU A 102 16.60 -2.13 1.60
C GLU A 102 15.42 -1.46 2.33
N THR A 103 15.33 -1.70 3.63
CA THR A 103 14.27 -1.12 4.49
C THR A 103 14.26 0.40 4.44
N ALA A 104 15.42 1.05 4.51
CA ALA A 104 15.51 2.51 4.46
C ALA A 104 14.97 3.06 3.12
N VAL A 105 15.36 2.44 2.01
CA VAL A 105 14.90 2.80 0.66
C VAL A 105 13.39 2.63 0.53
N TRP A 106 12.85 1.51 1.02
CA TRP A 106 11.41 1.28 1.00
C TRP A 106 10.62 2.29 1.83
N LEU A 107 11.04 2.52 3.08
CA LEU A 107 10.36 3.45 3.98
C LEU A 107 10.37 4.88 3.43
N GLU A 108 11.51 5.29 2.87
CA GLU A 108 11.64 6.58 2.18
C GLU A 108 10.67 6.70 1.01
N ALA A 109 10.61 5.68 0.13
CA ALA A 109 9.70 5.67 -1.02
C ALA A 109 8.22 5.73 -0.61
N VAL A 110 7.81 4.97 0.42
CA VAL A 110 6.41 4.94 0.87
C VAL A 110 6.02 6.18 1.66
N GLN A 111 6.95 6.78 2.41
CA GLN A 111 6.72 8.01 3.17
C GLN A 111 6.65 9.24 2.24
N ASN A 112 7.58 9.32 1.29
CA ASN A 112 7.81 10.49 0.45
C ASN A 112 7.38 10.28 -1.01
N PHE A 113 6.52 9.30 -1.28
CA PHE A 113 6.06 8.94 -2.63
C PHE A 113 5.63 10.16 -3.47
N ARG A 114 4.83 11.09 -2.94
CA ARG A 114 4.41 12.29 -3.69
C ARG A 114 5.54 13.26 -4.04
N ARG A 115 6.63 13.27 -3.26
CA ARG A 115 7.81 14.12 -3.51
C ARG A 115 8.73 13.52 -4.55
N GLN A 116 8.85 12.19 -4.55
CA GLN A 116 9.68 11.45 -5.51
C GLN A 116 8.96 11.20 -6.84
N TYR A 117 7.64 11.07 -6.79
CA TYR A 117 6.77 10.78 -7.92
C TYR A 117 5.65 11.82 -7.96
N SER A 118 6.02 13.07 -8.26
CA SER A 118 5.08 14.16 -8.45
C SER A 118 4.39 14.01 -9.80
N ASN A 119 3.07 13.81 -9.79
CA ASN A 119 2.22 13.88 -10.97
C ASN A 119 1.54 15.25 -11.01
N PHE A 120 1.61 15.93 -12.14
CA PHE A 120 0.86 17.15 -12.38
C PHE A 120 -0.54 16.80 -12.91
N ALA A 121 -1.57 17.42 -12.35
CA ALA A 121 -2.96 17.27 -12.81
C ALA A 121 -3.55 18.67 -13.04
N GLY A 122 -4.10 18.91 -14.22
CA GLY A 122 -4.62 20.21 -14.64
C GLY A 122 -4.94 20.26 -16.13
N GLN A 123 -5.48 21.38 -16.59
CA GLN A 123 -5.73 21.60 -18.01
C GLN A 123 -4.42 21.54 -18.81
N PRO A 124 -4.38 20.89 -19.99
CA PRO A 124 -3.15 20.72 -20.76
C PRO A 124 -2.39 22.02 -21.03
N SER A 125 -3.11 23.13 -21.26
CA SER A 125 -2.51 24.46 -21.45
C SER A 125 -1.79 24.96 -20.19
N ALA A 126 -2.42 24.84 -19.02
CA ALA A 126 -1.84 25.22 -17.74
C ALA A 126 -0.63 24.36 -17.37
N LEU A 127 -0.69 23.05 -17.68
CA LEU A 127 0.43 22.13 -17.46
C LEU A 127 1.64 22.47 -18.36
N ARG A 128 1.41 22.81 -19.64
CA ARG A 128 2.48 23.25 -20.56
C ARG A 128 3.12 24.56 -20.10
N GLN A 129 2.31 25.53 -19.66
CA GLN A 129 2.81 26.81 -19.17
C GLN A 129 3.65 26.64 -17.89
N CYS A 130 3.20 25.81 -16.95
CA CYS A 130 3.95 25.45 -15.74
C CYS A 130 5.29 24.76 -16.10
N ALA A 131 5.28 23.81 -17.03
CA ALA A 131 6.51 23.14 -17.49
C ALA A 131 7.52 24.12 -18.13
N HIS A 132 7.05 25.10 -18.90
CA HIS A 132 7.93 26.14 -19.47
C HIS A 132 8.52 27.07 -18.41
N GLN A 133 7.78 27.41 -17.35
CA GLN A 133 8.29 28.22 -16.25
C GLN A 133 9.32 27.47 -15.39
N HIS A 134 9.19 26.15 -15.25
CA HIS A 134 10.11 25.32 -14.46
C HIS A 134 11.33 24.78 -15.23
N GLN A 135 11.44 25.02 -16.54
CA GLN A 135 12.62 24.65 -17.36
C GLN A 135 13.66 25.78 -17.52
N GLN A 136 13.47 26.95 -16.90
CA GLN A 136 14.41 28.09 -16.97
C GLN A 136 15.18 28.37 -15.67
N SER A 137 15.31 27.37 -14.79
CA SER A 137 16.05 27.47 -13.52
C SER A 137 17.10 26.39 -13.38
#